data_AF-A0A078B895-F1
#
_entry.id   AF-A0A078B895-F1
#
_cell.length_a   1.000
_cell.length_b   1.000
_cell.length_c   1.000
_cell.angle_alpha   90.00
_cell.angle_beta   90.00
_cell.angle_gamma   90.00
#
_symmetry.space_group_name_H-M   'P 1'
#
loop_
_entity.id
_entity.type
_entity.pdbx_description
1 polymer ?
#
loop_
_entity_poly.entity_id
_entity_poly.type
_entity_poly.pdbx_seq_one_letter_code
_entity_poly.pdbx_strand_id
1 'polypeptide(L)'
;MINSQSIILKTVILFSMAILAGALPQQCNKPDAEKIMLAQAMKAGPAPGETCVLVQHCFRGPDDPTMEQSKCPNGADPTHINNPEISYFTPTKLKRKDSQDAFKLICPFMDQSGDLCCNDDQVEIMNSVFGKDCSICAANLKRMWCDYTCHPQKTKFVQATGYQMDPDDGNLTLTNFTVDPDYACTITDYEHSLIDNIHSCDELVPTNGIFDNYIDCQNCTCAYCDKACKPPEVSADIGFFDGFNKELVGISYGVLIGFTIIFQLIRHFCLKRKLQAEKVSDSDQSDSLLNQKMRKESDNDLILETNDYNQRLQNQRNKDD
;
A
#
# COMPACT_ATOMS: atom_id res chain seq x y z
N MET A 1 -4.42 11.18 -50.44
CA MET A 1 -4.17 11.55 -49.03
C MET A 1 -3.98 10.26 -48.25
N ILE A 2 -2.72 9.93 -47.94
CA ILE A 2 -2.32 8.67 -47.31
C ILE A 2 -2.24 8.91 -45.79
N ASN A 3 -2.80 7.96 -45.04
CA ASN A 3 -3.14 8.07 -43.63
C ASN A 3 -1.90 7.93 -42.73
N SER A 4 -1.32 9.07 -42.31
CA SER A 4 -0.03 9.15 -41.58
C SER A 4 -0.08 8.67 -40.12
N GLN A 5 -1.25 8.33 -39.59
CA GLN A 5 -1.45 7.91 -38.20
C GLN A 5 -1.19 6.40 -37.96
N SER A 6 -1.16 5.57 -39.01
CA SER A 6 -1.00 4.11 -38.87
C SER A 6 0.46 3.64 -38.76
N ILE A 7 1.42 4.48 -39.17
CA ILE A 7 2.85 4.09 -39.22
C ILE A 7 3.53 4.29 -37.85
N ILE A 8 3.14 5.30 -37.08
CA ILE A 8 3.77 5.60 -35.78
C ILE A 8 3.45 4.50 -34.74
N LEU A 9 2.24 3.92 -34.78
CA LEU A 9 1.85 2.88 -33.82
C LEU A 9 2.54 1.53 -34.06
N LYS A 10 2.93 1.20 -35.31
CA LYS A 10 3.66 -0.04 -35.62
C LYS A 10 5.15 0.03 -35.26
N THR A 11 5.75 1.23 -35.29
CA THR A 11 7.18 1.41 -34.96
C THR A 11 7.43 1.35 -33.46
N VAL A 12 6.48 1.81 -32.63
CA VAL A 12 6.62 1.75 -31.16
C VAL A 12 6.48 0.31 -30.63
N ILE A 13 5.65 -0.53 -31.27
CA ILE A 13 5.46 -1.93 -30.83
C ILE A 13 6.67 -2.81 -31.17
N LEU A 14 7.41 -2.49 -32.24
CA LEU A 14 8.61 -3.25 -32.63
C LEU A 14 9.86 -2.89 -31.81
N PHE A 15 9.92 -1.70 -31.19
CA PHE A 15 11.06 -1.32 -30.36
C PHE A 15 11.01 -1.90 -28.93
N SER A 16 9.84 -2.31 -28.45
CA SER A 16 9.68 -2.86 -27.09
C SER A 16 9.98 -4.37 -26.96
N MET A 17 10.12 -5.10 -28.07
CA MET A 17 10.39 -6.55 -28.03
C MET A 17 11.89 -6.92 -28.03
N ALA A 18 12.80 -5.95 -28.13
CA ALA A 18 14.23 -6.22 -28.29
C ALA A 18 15.07 -6.18 -26.98
N ILE A 19 14.45 -5.98 -25.81
CA ILE A 19 15.19 -5.82 -24.53
C ILE A 19 15.08 -7.05 -23.60
N LEU A 20 14.33 -8.10 -23.97
CA LEU A 20 14.07 -9.25 -23.10
C LEU A 20 14.94 -10.50 -23.36
N ALA A 21 16.22 -10.32 -23.72
CA ALA A 21 17.13 -11.44 -23.91
C ALA A 21 18.44 -11.22 -23.14
N GLY A 22 18.60 -11.94 -22.02
CA GLY A 22 19.91 -12.22 -21.44
C GLY A 22 20.20 -11.55 -20.10
N ALA A 23 19.38 -11.78 -19.08
CA ALA A 23 19.94 -11.82 -17.73
C ALA A 23 20.75 -13.12 -17.62
N LEU A 24 22.05 -13.05 -17.89
CA LEU A 24 22.97 -14.13 -17.54
C LEU A 24 22.85 -14.36 -16.03
N PRO A 25 22.92 -15.63 -15.55
CA PRO A 25 22.98 -15.90 -14.12
C PRO A 25 24.14 -15.07 -13.55
N GLN A 26 23.79 -14.13 -12.69
CA GLN A 26 24.74 -13.23 -12.08
C GLN A 26 25.61 -14.10 -11.16
N GLN A 27 26.77 -14.55 -11.65
CA GLN A 27 27.75 -15.24 -10.83
C GLN A 27 28.01 -14.35 -9.61
N CYS A 28 27.74 -14.90 -8.42
CA CYS A 28 28.13 -14.28 -7.16
C CYS A 28 29.66 -14.19 -7.15
N ASN A 29 30.20 -13.12 -7.72
CA ASN A 29 31.61 -12.82 -7.60
C ASN A 29 31.87 -12.58 -6.13
N LYS A 30 32.60 -13.51 -5.51
CA LYS A 30 33.00 -13.43 -4.12
C LYS A 30 33.55 -12.01 -3.85
N PRO A 31 32.98 -11.25 -2.91
CA PRO A 31 33.42 -9.88 -2.68
C PRO A 31 34.89 -9.86 -2.30
N ASP A 32 35.57 -8.82 -2.75
CA ASP A 32 36.98 -8.57 -2.48
C ASP A 32 37.23 -8.62 -0.96
N ALA A 33 38.06 -9.57 -0.53
CA ALA A 33 38.38 -9.81 0.88
C ALA A 33 38.88 -8.53 1.58
N GLU A 34 39.57 -7.64 0.86
CA GLU A 34 40.05 -6.37 1.39
C GLU A 34 38.90 -5.43 1.78
N LYS A 35 37.82 -5.39 0.98
CA LYS A 35 36.63 -4.57 1.28
C LYS A 35 35.82 -5.15 2.45
N ILE A 36 35.79 -6.48 2.57
CA ILE A 36 35.15 -7.17 3.71
C ILE A 36 35.90 -6.82 5.00
N MET A 37 37.23 -6.92 5.00
CA MET A 37 38.06 -6.59 6.17
C MET A 37 37.96 -5.12 6.56
N LEU A 38 37.93 -4.20 5.58
CA LEU A 38 37.75 -2.76 5.85
C LEU A 38 36.36 -2.46 6.45
N ALA A 39 35.29 -3.08 5.92
CA ALA A 39 33.95 -2.92 6.44
C ALA A 39 33.77 -3.52 7.85
N GLN A 40 34.47 -4.62 8.15
CA GLN A 40 34.51 -5.21 9.49
C GLN A 40 35.31 -4.34 10.48
N ALA A 41 36.40 -3.72 10.04
CA ALA A 41 37.24 -2.86 10.89
C ALA A 41 36.58 -1.53 11.31
N MET A 42 35.59 -1.05 10.55
CA MET A 42 34.89 0.21 10.85
C MET A 42 33.68 0.05 11.79
N LYS A 43 33.31 -1.18 12.18
CA LYS A 43 32.12 -1.41 13.00
C LYS A 43 32.49 -1.69 14.46
N ALA A 44 31.80 -1.00 15.37
CA ALA A 44 31.73 -1.48 16.75
C ALA A 44 31.06 -2.85 16.70
N GLY A 45 31.82 -3.91 16.96
CA GLY A 45 31.27 -5.25 17.04
C GLY A 45 30.15 -5.30 18.11
N PRO A 46 29.22 -6.26 17.99
CA PRO A 46 28.26 -6.51 19.07
C PRO A 46 29.00 -6.69 20.39
N ALA A 47 28.39 -6.27 21.51
CA ALA A 47 29.05 -6.42 22.79
C ALA A 47 29.38 -7.91 23.02
N PRO A 48 30.54 -8.26 23.60
CA PRO A 48 30.90 -9.66 23.81
C PRO A 48 29.81 -10.38 24.61
N GLY A 49 29.15 -11.37 24.00
CA GLY A 49 28.02 -12.12 24.57
C GLY A 49 26.69 -11.92 23.83
N GLU A 50 26.61 -10.94 22.93
CA GLU A 50 25.43 -10.67 22.11
C GLU A 50 25.43 -11.55 20.86
N THR A 51 24.41 -12.39 20.74
CA THR A 51 24.31 -13.38 19.64
C THR A 51 23.12 -13.14 18.72
N CYS A 52 22.19 -12.28 19.13
CA CYS A 52 21.09 -11.77 18.33
C CYS A 52 21.36 -10.34 17.85
N VAL A 53 20.78 -9.94 16.72
CA VAL A 53 20.94 -8.59 16.14
C VAL A 53 19.74 -7.69 16.44
N LEU A 54 18.55 -8.28 16.37
CA LEU A 54 17.28 -7.65 16.71
C LEU A 54 16.23 -8.74 16.90
N VAL A 55 15.49 -8.64 18.00
CA VAL A 55 14.27 -9.39 18.29
C VAL A 55 13.12 -8.39 18.26
N GLN A 56 12.14 -8.60 17.37
CA GLN A 56 10.97 -7.70 17.20
C GLN A 56 9.79 -8.22 18.00
N HIS A 57 8.96 -7.36 18.59
CA HIS A 57 7.76 -7.79 19.31
C HIS A 57 6.52 -7.03 18.83
N CYS A 58 5.34 -7.55 19.12
CA CYS A 58 4.12 -6.80 18.89
C CYS A 58 4.00 -5.64 19.90
N PHE A 59 3.45 -4.51 19.46
CA PHE A 59 3.03 -3.45 20.35
C PHE A 59 1.94 -3.98 21.27
N ARG A 60 2.16 -3.82 22.58
CA ARG A 60 1.21 -4.16 23.63
C ARG A 60 1.06 -2.93 24.52
N GLY A 61 -0.15 -2.42 24.61
CA GLY A 61 -0.50 -1.34 25.54
C GLY A 61 -0.48 -1.80 27.00
N PRO A 62 -0.64 -0.88 27.97
CA PRO A 62 -0.62 -1.18 29.40
C PRO A 62 -1.67 -2.22 29.83
N ASP A 63 -2.80 -2.26 29.14
CA ASP A 63 -3.92 -3.15 29.42
C ASP A 63 -3.89 -4.44 28.58
N ASP A 64 -2.93 -4.55 27.64
CA ASP A 64 -2.82 -5.73 26.79
C ASP A 64 -2.16 -6.90 27.53
N PRO A 65 -2.60 -8.13 27.25
CA PRO A 65 -1.98 -9.34 27.81
C PRO A 65 -0.50 -9.44 27.41
N THR A 66 0.32 -10.01 28.30
CA THR A 66 1.75 -10.24 28.00
C THR A 66 1.93 -11.26 26.88
N MET A 67 3.14 -11.30 26.32
CA MET A 67 3.52 -12.29 25.30
C MET A 67 3.33 -13.73 25.79
N GLU A 68 3.52 -14.03 27.09
CA GLU A 68 3.22 -15.36 27.63
C GLU A 68 1.73 -15.67 27.70
N GLN A 69 0.91 -14.63 27.89
CA GLN A 69 -0.51 -14.78 28.15
C GLN A 69 -1.32 -14.94 26.86
N SER A 70 -0.97 -14.24 25.78
CA SER A 70 -1.73 -14.31 24.54
C SER A 70 -1.01 -13.82 23.28
N LYS A 71 -1.69 -13.97 22.13
CA LYS A 71 -1.30 -13.49 20.80
C LYS A 71 -1.18 -11.98 20.73
N CYS A 72 -0.61 -11.51 19.62
CA CYS A 72 -0.57 -10.10 19.33
C CYS A 72 -2.00 -9.55 19.30
N PRO A 73 -2.33 -8.51 20.09
CA PRO A 73 -3.70 -8.03 20.24
C PRO A 73 -4.30 -7.54 18.90
N ASN A 74 -3.45 -7.01 18.01
CA ASN A 74 -3.83 -6.56 16.66
C ASN A 74 -3.37 -7.54 15.55
N GLY A 75 -3.04 -8.78 15.91
CA GLY A 75 -2.47 -9.76 14.98
C GLY A 75 -1.06 -9.39 14.50
N ALA A 76 -0.65 -9.97 13.36
CA ALA A 76 0.66 -9.76 12.74
C ALA A 76 0.74 -8.44 11.94
N ASP A 77 0.01 -7.40 12.36
CA ASP A 77 -0.02 -6.12 11.66
C ASP A 77 1.31 -5.38 11.83
N PRO A 78 2.08 -5.16 10.75
CA PRO A 78 3.39 -4.52 10.82
C PRO A 78 3.34 -3.08 11.33
N THR A 79 2.19 -2.40 11.28
CA THR A 79 2.07 -1.04 11.83
C THR A 79 1.98 -1.00 13.35
N HIS A 80 1.85 -2.16 14.00
CA HIS A 80 1.70 -2.30 15.44
C HIS A 80 2.80 -3.19 16.03
N ILE A 81 4.02 -3.09 15.52
CA ILE A 81 5.22 -3.78 16.04
C ILE A 81 6.05 -2.76 16.82
N ASN A 82 6.28 -3.02 18.11
CA ASN A 82 7.12 -2.19 18.95
C ASN A 82 8.27 -3.01 19.51
N ASN A 83 9.41 -2.38 19.71
CA ASN A 83 10.58 -3.00 20.30
C ASN A 83 10.61 -2.72 21.81
N PRO A 84 10.22 -3.69 22.67
CA PRO A 84 10.26 -3.52 24.10
C PRO A 84 11.69 -3.52 24.64
N GLU A 85 11.84 -3.05 25.88
CA GLU A 85 13.06 -2.97 26.69
C GLU A 85 13.71 -4.34 27.05
N ILE A 86 13.32 -5.42 26.38
CA ILE A 86 13.98 -6.72 26.52
C ILE A 86 15.36 -6.61 25.87
N SER A 87 16.38 -7.20 26.49
CA SER A 87 17.74 -7.29 25.94
C SER A 87 17.71 -7.78 24.48
N TYR A 88 17.79 -6.84 23.53
CA TYR A 88 17.59 -7.04 22.08
C TYR A 88 18.51 -8.07 21.45
N PHE A 89 19.51 -8.48 22.20
CA PHE A 89 20.68 -9.20 21.74
C PHE A 89 20.86 -10.55 22.43
N THR A 90 20.01 -10.87 23.41
CA THR A 90 20.07 -12.13 24.17
C THR A 90 19.06 -13.15 23.64
N PRO A 91 19.51 -14.35 23.26
CA PRO A 91 18.62 -15.45 22.91
C PRO A 91 17.61 -15.76 24.01
N THR A 92 16.41 -16.18 23.61
CA THR A 92 15.33 -16.54 24.53
C THR A 92 14.62 -17.81 24.08
N LYS A 93 13.89 -18.44 24.99
CA LYS A 93 13.05 -19.59 24.69
C LYS A 93 11.63 -19.14 24.38
N LEU A 94 10.98 -19.82 23.44
CA LEU A 94 9.56 -19.63 23.18
C LEU A 94 8.75 -20.03 24.42
N LYS A 95 7.88 -19.15 24.87
CA LYS A 95 7.17 -19.30 26.14
C LYS A 95 5.81 -19.95 25.95
N ARG A 96 5.13 -19.70 24.84
CA ARG A 96 3.79 -20.21 24.56
C ARG A 96 3.83 -21.54 23.84
N LYS A 97 2.89 -22.42 24.21
CA LYS A 97 2.78 -23.76 23.61
C LYS A 97 2.41 -23.72 22.13
N ASP A 98 1.51 -22.81 21.74
CA ASP A 98 1.09 -22.65 20.35
C ASP A 98 2.21 -22.12 19.46
N SER A 99 3.07 -21.26 19.99
CA SER A 99 4.26 -20.75 19.32
C SER A 99 5.33 -21.82 19.19
N GLN A 100 5.56 -22.63 20.22
CA GLN A 100 6.44 -23.81 20.12
C GLN A 100 5.94 -24.79 19.04
N ASP A 101 4.64 -25.05 18.96
CA ASP A 101 4.05 -25.93 17.96
C ASP A 101 4.15 -25.35 16.54
N ALA A 102 3.93 -24.03 16.39
CA ALA A 102 4.11 -23.33 15.12
C ALA A 102 5.58 -23.31 14.69
N PHE A 103 6.52 -23.04 15.61
CA PHE A 103 7.95 -23.04 15.33
C PHE A 103 8.42 -24.42 14.90
N LYS A 104 7.92 -25.49 15.53
CA LYS A 104 8.20 -26.87 15.11
C LYS A 104 7.70 -27.16 13.69
N LEU A 105 6.59 -26.54 13.27
CA LEU A 105 6.05 -26.72 11.93
C LEU A 105 6.82 -25.91 10.87
N ILE A 106 7.27 -24.69 11.21
CA ILE A 106 7.89 -23.75 10.28
C ILE A 106 9.40 -23.99 10.17
N CYS A 107 10.06 -24.31 11.28
CA CYS A 107 11.50 -24.46 11.40
C CYS A 107 11.87 -25.83 12.02
N PRO A 108 11.40 -26.95 11.47
CA PRO A 108 11.55 -28.28 12.09
C PRO A 108 13.02 -28.76 12.16
N PHE A 109 13.93 -28.11 11.44
CA PHE A 109 15.37 -28.40 11.43
C PHE A 109 16.16 -27.66 12.52
N MET A 110 15.55 -26.67 13.19
CA MET A 110 16.18 -25.95 14.30
C MET A 110 15.94 -26.66 15.64
N ASP A 111 16.88 -26.50 16.58
CA ASP A 111 16.71 -26.99 17.96
C ASP A 111 15.55 -26.26 18.65
N GLN A 112 14.49 -27.01 18.93
CA GLN A 112 13.26 -26.53 19.54
C GLN A 112 13.42 -26.26 21.05
N SER A 113 14.47 -26.80 21.68
CA SER A 113 14.72 -26.74 23.12
C SER A 113 15.78 -25.70 23.51
N GLY A 114 16.58 -25.29 22.53
CA GLY A 114 17.63 -24.29 22.66
C GLY A 114 17.10 -22.87 22.79
N ASP A 115 18.02 -21.95 23.06
CA ASP A 115 17.71 -20.53 23.02
C ASP A 115 17.69 -20.06 21.55
N LEU A 116 16.78 -19.15 21.22
CA LEU A 116 16.56 -18.64 19.87
C LEU A 116 16.66 -17.12 19.84
N CYS A 117 17.04 -16.57 18.69
CA CYS A 117 17.00 -15.12 18.46
C CYS A 117 15.63 -14.62 18.00
N CYS A 118 14.58 -15.35 18.33
CA CYS A 118 13.21 -14.93 18.09
C CYS A 118 12.29 -15.27 19.27
N ASN A 119 11.18 -14.57 19.33
CA ASN A 119 10.17 -14.73 20.37
C ASN A 119 8.87 -15.31 19.81
N ASP A 120 7.88 -15.47 20.70
CA ASP A 120 6.57 -16.01 20.36
C ASP A 120 5.78 -15.17 19.34
N ASP A 121 5.96 -13.84 19.31
CA ASP A 121 5.28 -12.93 18.38
C ASP A 121 5.86 -13.09 16.96
N GLN A 122 7.18 -13.18 16.82
CA GLN A 122 7.84 -13.37 15.52
C GLN A 122 7.50 -14.72 14.90
N VAL A 123 7.41 -15.78 15.71
CA VAL A 123 6.98 -17.08 15.23
C VAL A 123 5.54 -17.03 14.71
N GLU A 124 4.65 -16.27 15.38
CA GLU A 124 3.28 -16.07 14.93
C GLU A 124 3.22 -15.34 13.58
N ILE A 125 4.03 -14.28 13.42
CA ILE A 125 4.18 -13.56 12.14
C ILE A 125 4.68 -14.52 11.05
N MET A 126 5.74 -15.29 11.32
CA MET A 126 6.28 -16.26 10.36
C MET A 126 5.23 -17.31 9.97
N ASN A 127 4.45 -17.81 10.93
CA ASN A 127 3.39 -18.79 10.66
C ASN A 127 2.33 -18.25 9.69
N SER A 128 2.00 -16.97 9.82
CA SER A 128 1.04 -16.31 8.94
C SER A 128 1.55 -16.16 7.50
N VAL A 129 2.87 -15.98 7.33
CA VAL A 129 3.51 -15.80 6.01
C VAL A 129 3.69 -17.14 5.30
N PHE A 130 4.18 -18.17 6.00
CA PHE A 130 4.60 -19.42 5.36
C PHE A 130 3.51 -20.49 5.26
N GLY A 131 2.43 -20.37 6.03
CA GLY A 131 1.32 -21.30 6.01
C GLY A 131 1.74 -22.78 6.08
N LYS A 132 0.95 -23.65 5.44
CA LYS A 132 1.16 -25.11 5.41
C LYS A 132 1.87 -25.60 4.14
N ASP A 133 2.35 -24.69 3.29
CA ASP A 133 2.95 -25.07 2.02
C ASP A 133 4.26 -25.85 2.25
N CYS A 134 4.37 -27.02 1.61
CA CYS A 134 5.48 -27.96 1.74
C CYS A 134 6.03 -28.28 0.36
N SER A 135 6.48 -27.24 -0.35
CA SER A 135 7.30 -27.38 -1.55
C SER A 135 8.78 -27.36 -1.17
N ILE A 136 9.66 -27.96 -1.96
CA ILE A 136 11.13 -27.83 -1.77
C ILE A 136 11.53 -26.35 -1.76
N CYS A 137 10.95 -25.54 -2.66
CA CYS A 137 11.15 -24.09 -2.67
C CYS A 137 10.71 -23.43 -1.35
N ALA A 138 9.52 -23.78 -0.85
CA ALA A 138 9.04 -23.25 0.41
C ALA A 138 9.90 -23.74 1.58
N ALA A 139 10.42 -24.96 1.55
CA ALA A 139 11.32 -25.48 2.58
C ALA A 139 12.63 -24.67 2.62
N ASN A 140 13.25 -24.41 1.47
CA ASN A 140 14.45 -23.55 1.38
C ASN A 140 14.16 -22.12 1.83
N LEU A 141 13.02 -21.54 1.42
CA LEU A 141 12.64 -20.19 1.81
C LEU A 141 12.36 -20.10 3.31
N LYS A 142 11.57 -21.03 3.87
CA LYS A 142 11.34 -21.14 5.32
C LYS A 142 12.66 -21.27 6.05
N ARG A 143 13.58 -22.11 5.55
CA ARG A 143 14.89 -22.30 6.14
C ARG A 143 15.70 -21.01 6.24
N MET A 144 15.82 -20.29 5.13
CA MET A 144 16.46 -18.98 5.09
C MET A 144 15.83 -18.00 6.11
N TRP A 145 14.50 -17.94 6.16
CA TRP A 145 13.79 -17.04 7.08
C TRP A 145 13.90 -17.45 8.54
N CYS A 146 13.87 -18.74 8.85
CA CYS A 146 14.12 -19.29 10.17
C CYS A 146 15.54 -18.96 10.66
N ASP A 147 16.56 -19.11 9.80
CA ASP A 147 17.91 -18.74 10.19
C ASP A 147 18.04 -17.22 10.38
N TYR A 148 17.55 -16.44 9.41
CA TYR A 148 17.56 -14.98 9.50
C TYR A 148 16.83 -14.46 10.75
N THR A 149 15.74 -15.09 11.16
CA THR A 149 14.90 -14.60 12.26
C THR A 149 15.31 -15.17 13.60
N CYS A 150 15.49 -16.48 13.69
CA CYS A 150 15.56 -17.23 14.94
C CYS A 150 16.94 -17.83 15.26
N HIS A 151 17.91 -17.81 14.34
CA HIS A 151 19.19 -18.51 14.57
C HIS A 151 19.91 -17.98 15.82
N PRO A 152 20.34 -18.85 16.77
CA PRO A 152 20.96 -18.43 18.02
C PRO A 152 22.30 -17.70 17.84
N GLN A 153 22.89 -17.74 16.65
CA GLN A 153 24.14 -17.07 16.31
C GLN A 153 23.96 -16.08 15.15
N LYS A 154 22.81 -15.41 15.09
CA LYS A 154 22.44 -14.45 14.04
C LYS A 154 23.51 -13.38 13.80
N THR A 155 24.20 -12.91 14.84
CA THR A 155 25.28 -11.91 14.72
C THR A 155 26.50 -12.37 13.91
N LYS A 156 26.65 -13.69 13.68
CA LYS A 156 27.74 -14.21 12.83
C LYS A 156 27.54 -13.88 11.35
N PHE A 157 26.30 -13.68 10.91
CA PHE A 157 25.99 -13.51 9.49
C PHE A 157 25.04 -12.35 9.19
N VAL A 158 24.39 -11.76 10.19
CA VAL A 158 23.68 -10.49 10.07
C VAL A 158 24.38 -9.49 10.99
N GLN A 159 24.67 -8.31 10.46
CA GLN A 159 25.21 -7.20 11.24
C GLN A 159 24.33 -6.00 11.04
N ALA A 160 23.76 -5.46 12.12
CA ALA A 160 23.13 -4.16 12.06
C ALA A 160 24.17 -3.08 11.77
N THR A 161 23.82 -2.14 10.92
CA THR A 161 24.67 -0.99 10.55
C THR A 161 24.01 0.35 10.81
N GLY A 162 22.69 0.37 11.03
CA GLY A 162 21.96 1.57 11.40
C GLY A 162 20.74 1.23 12.24
N TYR A 163 20.57 1.99 13.32
CA TYR A 163 19.36 1.99 14.12
C TYR A 163 18.81 3.42 14.15
N GLN A 164 17.49 3.54 14.10
CA GLN A 164 16.79 4.81 14.27
C GLN A 164 15.78 4.63 15.39
N MET A 165 15.90 5.43 16.44
CA MET A 165 14.83 5.56 17.42
C MET A 165 13.80 6.55 16.87
N ASP A 166 12.55 6.13 16.82
CA ASP A 166 11.45 7.05 16.56
C ASP A 166 11.26 7.95 17.80
N PRO A 167 11.28 9.29 17.63
CA PRO A 167 11.22 10.23 18.74
C PRO A 167 9.87 10.25 19.46
N ASP A 168 8.78 9.81 18.82
CA ASP A 168 7.43 9.92 19.36
C ASP A 168 7.07 8.74 20.28
N ASP A 169 7.56 7.53 19.96
CA ASP A 169 7.25 6.30 20.69
C ASP A 169 8.49 5.61 21.32
N GLY A 170 9.71 6.07 20.99
CA GLY A 170 10.96 5.46 21.46
C GLY A 170 11.31 4.15 20.77
N ASN A 171 10.62 3.77 19.69
CA ASN A 171 10.78 2.48 19.03
C ASN A 171 12.08 2.42 18.22
N LEU A 172 12.88 1.38 18.44
CA LEU A 172 14.17 1.18 17.78
C LEU A 172 14.01 0.49 16.44
N THR A 173 13.93 1.21 15.33
CA THR A 173 13.88 0.59 14.00
C THR A 173 15.28 0.27 13.48
N LEU A 174 15.50 -0.97 13.04
CA LEU A 174 16.69 -1.35 12.28
C LEU A 174 16.57 -0.78 10.86
N THR A 175 17.30 0.28 10.56
CA THR A 175 17.22 0.97 9.26
C THR A 175 18.16 0.37 8.22
N ASN A 176 19.24 -0.25 8.67
CA ASN A 176 20.21 -0.86 7.77
C ASN A 176 20.91 -2.06 8.42
N PHE A 177 21.10 -3.11 7.64
CA PHE A 177 21.86 -4.29 8.02
C PHE A 177 22.68 -4.79 6.84
N THR A 178 23.79 -5.43 7.13
CA THR A 178 24.60 -6.14 6.15
C THR A 178 24.52 -7.62 6.46
N VAL A 179 24.27 -8.43 5.45
CA VAL A 179 24.41 -9.88 5.53
C VAL A 179 25.84 -10.24 5.15
N ASP A 180 26.45 -11.17 5.88
CA ASP A 180 27.75 -11.71 5.54
C ASP A 180 27.70 -12.28 4.11
N PRO A 181 28.59 -11.85 3.20
CA PRO A 181 28.49 -12.27 1.82
C PRO A 181 28.71 -13.77 1.62
N ASP A 182 29.54 -14.41 2.43
CA ASP A 182 29.71 -15.86 2.36
C ASP A 182 28.40 -16.53 2.77
N TYR A 183 27.72 -16.04 3.82
CA TYR A 183 26.38 -16.52 4.17
C TYR A 183 25.33 -16.24 3.06
N ALA A 184 25.32 -15.07 2.46
CA ALA A 184 24.41 -14.76 1.34
C ALA A 184 24.70 -15.65 0.12
N CYS A 185 25.98 -15.92 -0.16
CA CYS A 185 26.40 -16.88 -1.17
C CYS A 185 25.95 -18.29 -0.79
N THR A 186 26.02 -18.70 0.48
CA THR A 186 25.57 -20.03 0.91
C THR A 186 24.08 -20.24 0.68
N ILE A 187 23.26 -19.20 0.81
CA ILE A 187 21.83 -19.26 0.52
C ILE A 187 21.55 -19.41 -0.99
N THR A 188 22.43 -18.86 -1.84
CA THR A 188 22.22 -18.79 -3.29
C THR A 188 23.00 -19.85 -4.07
N ASP A 189 24.08 -20.37 -3.51
CA ASP A 189 24.97 -21.37 -4.08
C ASP A 189 24.78 -22.69 -3.33
N TYR A 190 23.99 -23.57 -3.97
CA TYR A 190 23.66 -24.90 -3.46
C TYR A 190 24.90 -25.74 -3.10
N GLU A 191 26.02 -25.57 -3.81
CA GLU A 191 27.20 -26.42 -3.64
C GLU A 191 28.05 -26.09 -2.40
N HIS A 192 27.94 -24.88 -1.85
CA HIS A 192 28.81 -24.41 -0.76
C HIS A 192 28.05 -23.92 0.46
N SER A 193 26.79 -24.34 0.62
CA SER A 193 25.96 -23.82 1.70
C SER A 193 26.49 -24.23 3.09
N LEU A 194 26.89 -23.26 3.92
CA LEU A 194 27.21 -23.44 5.36
C LEU A 194 25.96 -23.82 6.16
N ILE A 195 24.79 -23.60 5.57
CA ILE A 195 23.53 -24.19 5.99
C ILE A 195 23.47 -25.55 5.28
N ASP A 196 24.02 -26.60 5.90
CA ASP A 196 23.94 -27.97 5.39
C ASP A 196 22.47 -28.26 5.01
N ASN A 197 22.13 -28.64 3.77
CA ASN A 197 20.78 -28.90 3.25
C ASN A 197 19.92 -27.68 2.82
N ILE A 198 20.48 -26.78 2.01
CA ILE A 198 19.63 -26.20 0.95
C ILE A 198 19.45 -27.29 -0.10
N HIS A 199 18.24 -27.44 -0.62
CA HIS A 199 17.85 -28.51 -1.53
C HIS A 199 17.76 -28.04 -2.98
N SER A 200 18.16 -28.89 -3.93
CA SER A 200 18.11 -28.54 -5.35
C SER A 200 16.66 -28.63 -5.81
N CYS A 201 16.27 -27.82 -6.79
CA CYS A 201 14.93 -27.93 -7.37
C CYS A 201 14.71 -29.27 -8.09
N ASP A 202 15.80 -29.93 -8.51
CA ASP A 202 15.77 -31.25 -9.15
C ASP A 202 15.71 -32.41 -8.15
N GLU A 203 15.85 -32.11 -6.85
CA GLU A 203 15.76 -33.11 -5.81
C GLU A 203 14.32 -33.63 -5.70
N LEU A 204 14.16 -34.95 -5.63
CA LEU A 204 12.85 -35.56 -5.50
C LEU A 204 12.48 -35.66 -4.03
N VAL A 205 11.30 -35.17 -3.67
CA VAL A 205 10.70 -35.42 -2.37
C VAL A 205 10.59 -36.93 -2.18
N PRO A 206 11.09 -37.48 -1.05
CA PRO A 206 10.99 -38.90 -0.78
C PRO A 206 9.55 -39.40 -0.81
N THR A 207 9.35 -40.68 -1.16
CA THR A 207 8.00 -41.26 -1.35
C THR A 207 7.14 -41.29 -0.10
N ASN A 208 7.72 -41.07 1.08
CA ASN A 208 6.99 -40.94 2.35
C ASN A 208 6.37 -39.53 2.54
N GLY A 209 6.63 -38.58 1.63
CA GLY A 209 6.15 -37.20 1.73
C GLY A 209 6.80 -36.40 2.86
N ILE A 210 7.91 -36.88 3.43
CA ILE A 210 8.65 -36.21 4.50
C ILE A 210 9.96 -35.68 3.93
N PHE A 211 10.18 -34.38 4.03
CA PHE A 211 11.36 -33.70 3.53
C PHE A 211 11.87 -32.74 4.60
N ASP A 212 13.11 -32.89 5.08
CA ASP A 212 13.65 -32.07 6.18
C ASP A 212 12.71 -31.93 7.39
N ASN A 213 12.07 -33.04 7.78
CA ASN A 213 11.04 -33.11 8.83
C ASN A 213 9.74 -32.33 8.55
N TYR A 214 9.62 -31.66 7.41
CA TYR A 214 8.34 -31.17 6.91
C TYR A 214 7.50 -32.35 6.41
N ILE A 215 6.21 -32.35 6.76
CA ILE A 215 5.24 -33.40 6.41
C ILE A 215 4.36 -32.96 5.24
N ASP A 216 3.84 -33.93 4.49
CA ASP A 216 2.95 -33.71 3.34
C ASP A 216 3.59 -32.88 2.21
N CYS A 217 4.91 -33.04 2.03
CA CYS A 217 5.65 -32.35 0.98
C CYS A 217 5.33 -32.89 -0.40
N GLN A 218 5.13 -31.98 -1.35
CA GLN A 218 4.83 -32.29 -2.74
C GLN A 218 6.04 -32.02 -3.62
N ASN A 219 6.28 -32.91 -4.58
CA ASN A 219 7.27 -32.66 -5.63
C ASN A 219 6.89 -31.39 -6.38
N CYS A 220 7.77 -30.41 -6.33
CA CYS A 220 7.56 -29.16 -7.03
C CYS A 220 8.38 -29.20 -8.30
N THR A 221 7.71 -28.96 -9.43
CA THR A 221 8.43 -28.75 -10.68
C THR A 221 9.24 -27.46 -10.55
N CYS A 222 10.48 -27.42 -11.04
CA CYS A 222 11.35 -26.23 -11.03
C CYS A 222 10.65 -24.96 -11.57
N ALA A 223 9.64 -25.12 -12.44
CA ALA A 223 8.79 -24.03 -12.92
C ALA A 223 8.06 -23.24 -11.82
N TYR A 224 7.78 -23.85 -10.66
CA TYR A 224 7.19 -23.17 -9.51
C TYR A 224 8.26 -22.41 -8.71
N CYS A 225 9.44 -23.02 -8.53
CA CYS A 225 10.59 -22.37 -7.90
C CYS A 225 11.06 -21.17 -8.72
N ASP A 226 11.18 -21.29 -10.04
CA ASP A 226 11.54 -20.19 -10.93
C ASP A 226 10.53 -19.04 -10.88
N LYS A 227 9.24 -19.34 -10.67
CA LYS A 227 8.21 -18.32 -10.50
C LYS A 227 8.24 -17.67 -9.11
N ALA A 228 8.62 -18.42 -8.08
CA ALA A 228 8.73 -17.93 -6.71
C ALA A 228 10.04 -17.16 -6.45
N CYS A 229 11.13 -17.56 -7.11
CA CYS A 229 12.46 -16.94 -7.04
C CYS A 229 12.61 -15.76 -7.99
N LYS A 230 11.83 -15.71 -9.08
CA LYS A 230 11.65 -14.44 -9.78
C LYS A 230 10.99 -13.50 -8.79
N PRO A 231 11.60 -12.34 -8.46
CA PRO A 231 10.85 -11.30 -7.77
C PRO A 231 9.56 -11.14 -8.58
N PRO A 232 8.38 -11.05 -7.92
CA PRO A 232 7.15 -10.81 -8.65
C PRO A 232 7.46 -9.67 -9.61
N GLU A 233 7.11 -9.82 -10.89
CA GLU A 233 7.20 -8.70 -11.81
C GLU A 233 6.27 -7.63 -11.24
N VAL A 234 6.83 -6.76 -10.40
CA VAL A 234 6.30 -5.47 -10.02
C VAL A 234 6.32 -4.71 -11.34
N SER A 235 5.34 -5.02 -12.16
CA SER A 235 5.07 -4.26 -13.36
C SER A 235 5.00 -2.82 -12.92
N ALA A 236 5.72 -1.94 -13.60
CA ALA A 236 5.51 -0.50 -13.40
C ALA A 236 4.05 -0.10 -13.75
N ASP A 237 3.27 -1.00 -14.38
CA ASP A 237 1.81 -0.94 -14.49
C ASP A 237 1.07 -1.49 -13.26
N ILE A 238 1.64 -1.46 -12.05
CA ILE A 238 0.82 -1.44 -10.84
C ILE A 238 0.04 -0.12 -10.88
N GLY A 239 -1.06 -0.15 -11.63
CA GLY A 239 -2.03 0.92 -11.62
C GLY A 239 -2.46 1.12 -10.17
N PHE A 240 -2.70 2.36 -9.80
CA PHE A 240 -3.17 2.83 -8.48
C PHE A 240 -4.31 2.00 -7.83
N PHE A 241 -4.95 1.08 -8.57
CA PHE A 241 -6.05 0.23 -8.15
C PHE A 241 -5.70 -1.24 -7.90
N ASP A 242 -4.45 -1.67 -8.06
CA ASP A 242 -4.04 -3.04 -7.74
C ASP A 242 -3.97 -3.21 -6.20
N GLY A 243 -5.00 -3.85 -5.65
CA GLY A 243 -5.26 -3.96 -4.21
C GLY A 243 -6.71 -3.62 -3.85
N PHE A 244 -7.42 -2.90 -4.73
CA PHE A 244 -8.85 -2.66 -4.58
C PHE A 244 -9.64 -3.61 -5.49
N ASN A 245 -10.78 -4.09 -5.01
CA ASN A 245 -11.70 -4.84 -5.85
C ASN A 245 -12.17 -3.93 -7.00
N LYS A 246 -11.63 -4.17 -8.21
CA LYS A 246 -11.86 -3.35 -9.42
C LYS A 246 -13.35 -3.20 -9.73
N GLU A 247 -14.15 -4.21 -9.41
CA GLU A 247 -15.60 -4.17 -9.57
C GLU A 247 -16.26 -3.18 -8.59
N LEU A 248 -15.87 -3.21 -7.31
CA LEU A 248 -16.39 -2.29 -6.29
C LEU A 248 -16.03 -0.84 -6.60
N VAL A 249 -14.78 -0.60 -7.01
CA VAL A 249 -14.31 0.73 -7.43
C VAL A 249 -15.07 1.18 -8.68
N GLY A 250 -15.25 0.31 -9.67
CA GLY A 250 -16.03 0.62 -10.86
C GLY A 250 -17.47 1.03 -10.54
N ILE A 251 -18.14 0.30 -9.64
CA ILE A 251 -19.50 0.59 -9.21
C ILE A 251 -19.57 1.94 -8.49
N SER A 252 -18.65 2.22 -7.56
CA SER A 252 -18.67 3.47 -6.78
C SER A 252 -18.49 4.70 -7.65
N TYR A 253 -17.52 4.67 -8.58
CA TYR A 253 -17.33 5.74 -9.56
C TYR A 253 -18.52 5.87 -10.52
N GLY A 254 -19.11 4.75 -10.94
CA GLY A 254 -20.32 4.75 -11.76
C GLY A 254 -21.50 5.45 -11.07
N VAL A 255 -21.71 5.19 -9.78
CA VAL A 255 -22.77 5.85 -8.98
C VAL A 255 -22.50 7.34 -8.85
N LEU A 256 -21.26 7.75 -8.57
CA LEU A 256 -20.91 9.17 -8.43
C LEU A 256 -21.11 9.93 -9.75
N ILE A 257 -20.66 9.37 -10.87
CA ILE A 257 -20.86 9.97 -12.20
C ILE A 257 -22.35 10.05 -12.52
N GLY A 258 -23.09 8.96 -12.29
CA GLY A 258 -24.55 8.91 -12.50
C GLY A 258 -25.29 9.98 -11.68
N PHE A 259 -24.96 10.11 -10.39
CA PHE A 259 -25.54 11.12 -9.52
C PHE A 259 -25.23 12.54 -10.02
N THR A 260 -24.01 12.78 -10.49
CA THR A 260 -23.60 14.10 -11.01
C THR A 260 -24.37 14.48 -12.28
N ILE A 261 -24.57 13.53 -13.20
CA ILE A 261 -25.37 13.74 -14.43
C ILE A 261 -26.84 14.02 -14.06
N ILE A 262 -27.43 13.21 -13.18
CA ILE A 262 -28.81 13.40 -12.71
C ILE A 262 -28.97 14.77 -12.06
N PHE A 263 -28.03 15.18 -11.20
CA PHE A 263 -28.07 16.48 -10.54
C PHE A 263 -27.98 17.64 -11.55
N GLN A 264 -27.12 17.54 -12.57
CA GLN A 264 -27.02 18.54 -13.64
C GLN A 264 -28.31 18.63 -14.45
N LEU A 265 -28.94 17.50 -14.78
CA LEU A 265 -30.23 17.48 -15.47
C LEU A 265 -31.33 18.11 -14.62
N ILE A 266 -31.44 17.72 -13.34
CA ILE A 266 -32.40 18.33 -12.40
C ILE A 266 -32.18 19.83 -12.32
N ARG A 267 -30.92 20.27 -12.12
CA ARG A 267 -30.58 21.69 -12.06
C ARG A 267 -30.98 22.41 -13.35
N HIS A 268 -30.70 21.84 -14.52
CA HIS A 268 -31.05 22.42 -15.81
C HIS A 268 -32.58 22.54 -15.98
N PHE A 269 -33.34 21.48 -15.71
CA PHE A 269 -34.79 21.49 -15.86
C PHE A 269 -35.51 22.35 -14.81
N CYS A 270 -35.07 22.30 -13.55
CA CYS A 270 -35.67 23.09 -12.47
C CYS A 270 -35.35 24.58 -12.61
N LEU A 271 -34.12 24.97 -12.95
CA LEU A 271 -33.78 26.38 -13.17
C LEU A 271 -34.47 26.94 -14.43
N LYS A 272 -34.55 26.15 -15.51
CA LYS A 272 -35.24 26.58 -16.73
C LYS A 272 -36.73 26.81 -16.49
N ARG A 273 -37.38 25.99 -15.65
CA ARG A 273 -38.78 26.21 -15.26
C ARG A 273 -38.96 27.48 -14.42
N LYS A 274 -38.04 27.78 -13.50
CA LYS A 274 -38.11 29.04 -12.72
C LYS A 274 -38.00 30.28 -13.62
N LEU A 275 -37.04 30.28 -14.55
CA LEU A 275 -36.87 31.40 -15.50
C LEU A 275 -38.09 31.57 -16.44
N GLN A 276 -38.79 30.49 -16.80
CA GLN A 276 -40.01 30.59 -17.59
C GLN A 276 -41.20 31.12 -16.78
N ALA A 277 -41.32 30.73 -15.50
CA ALA A 277 -42.36 31.25 -14.62
C ALA A 277 -42.18 32.75 -14.33
N GLU A 278 -40.94 33.20 -14.15
CA GLU A 278 -40.63 34.62 -13.92
C GLU A 278 -40.91 35.50 -15.14
N LYS A 279 -40.60 35.01 -16.36
CA LYS A 279 -40.93 35.73 -17.60
C LYS A 279 -42.43 35.92 -17.86
N VAL A 280 -43.28 35.01 -17.39
CA VAL A 280 -44.75 35.15 -17.50
C VAL A 280 -45.27 36.13 -16.45
N SER A 281 -44.67 36.16 -15.25
CA SER A 281 -45.01 37.16 -14.23
C SER A 281 -44.63 38.58 -14.67
N ASP A 282 -43.49 38.76 -15.31
CA ASP A 282 -43.01 40.08 -15.75
C ASP A 282 -43.77 40.61 -16.97
N SER A 283 -44.28 39.76 -17.87
CA SER A 283 -45.11 40.22 -19.00
C SER A 283 -46.43 40.82 -18.54
N ASP A 284 -47.07 40.24 -17.52
CA ASP A 284 -48.33 40.77 -16.98
C ASP A 284 -48.11 42.09 -16.22
N GLN A 285 -46.97 42.22 -15.52
CA GLN A 285 -46.64 43.45 -14.81
C GLN A 285 -46.22 44.59 -15.75
N SER A 286 -45.49 44.29 -16.83
CA SER A 286 -45.14 45.21 -17.90
C SER A 286 -46.38 45.88 -18.53
N ASP A 287 -47.37 45.08 -18.90
CA ASP A 287 -48.59 45.58 -19.54
C ASP A 287 -49.46 46.40 -18.56
N SER A 288 -49.47 46.04 -17.28
CA SER A 288 -50.13 46.83 -16.25
C SER A 288 -49.48 48.22 -16.04
N LEU A 289 -48.14 48.28 -16.08
CA LEU A 289 -47.39 49.52 -15.90
C LEU A 289 -47.51 50.45 -17.11
N LEU A 290 -47.50 49.89 -18.33
CA LEU A 290 -47.70 50.66 -19.57
C LEU A 290 -49.11 51.27 -19.61
N ASN A 291 -50.14 50.49 -19.24
CA ASN A 291 -51.51 50.99 -19.15
C ASN A 291 -51.68 52.07 -18.07
N GLN A 292 -50.99 51.94 -16.93
CA GLN A 292 -51.03 52.96 -15.89
C GLN A 292 -50.33 54.26 -16.32
N LYS A 293 -49.25 54.17 -17.11
CA LYS A 293 -48.55 55.33 -17.64
C LYS A 293 -49.40 56.10 -18.66
N MET A 294 -50.08 55.40 -19.58
CA MET A 294 -50.96 56.06 -20.55
C MET A 294 -52.16 56.76 -19.90
N ARG A 295 -52.72 56.23 -18.81
CA ARG A 295 -53.78 56.93 -18.06
C ARG A 295 -53.28 58.23 -17.41
N LYS A 296 -52.07 58.22 -16.84
CA LYS A 296 -51.49 59.43 -16.22
C LYS A 296 -51.15 60.53 -17.24
N GLU A 297 -50.73 60.17 -18.45
CA GLU A 297 -50.53 61.16 -19.52
C GLU A 297 -51.89 61.74 -19.99
N SER A 298 -52.92 60.90 -20.16
CA SER A 298 -54.26 61.38 -20.52
C SER A 298 -54.88 62.32 -19.48
N ASP A 299 -54.67 62.07 -18.18
CA ASP A 299 -55.20 62.94 -17.12
C ASP A 299 -54.46 64.30 -17.08
N ASN A 300 -53.17 64.31 -17.37
CA ASN A 300 -52.37 65.55 -17.40
C ASN A 300 -52.79 66.47 -18.56
N ASP A 301 -53.11 65.91 -19.73
CA ASP A 301 -53.58 66.68 -20.88
C ASP A 301 -54.94 67.34 -20.59
N LEU A 302 -55.84 66.64 -19.89
CA LEU A 302 -57.15 67.19 -19.49
C LEU A 302 -57.03 68.34 -18.47
N ILE A 303 -56.06 68.25 -17.55
CA ILE A 303 -55.77 69.32 -16.58
C ILE A 303 -55.22 70.56 -17.30
N LEU A 304 -54.38 70.37 -18.32
CA LEU A 304 -53.83 71.45 -19.13
C LEU A 304 -54.91 72.20 -19.92
N GLU A 305 -55.83 71.49 -20.57
CA GLU A 305 -56.98 72.11 -21.26
C GLU A 305 -57.90 72.87 -20.29
N THR A 306 -58.16 72.29 -19.11
CA THR A 306 -59.01 72.92 -18.10
C THR A 306 -58.40 74.23 -17.57
N ASN A 307 -57.08 74.26 -17.37
CA ASN A 307 -56.39 75.46 -16.91
C ASN A 307 -56.37 76.56 -17.98
N ASP A 308 -56.15 76.21 -19.26
CA ASP A 308 -56.21 77.18 -20.36
C ASP A 308 -57.61 77.79 -20.50
N TYR A 309 -58.67 76.96 -20.40
CA TYR A 309 -60.05 77.43 -20.43
C TYR A 309 -60.37 78.41 -19.29
N ASN A 310 -59.97 78.08 -18.05
CA ASN A 310 -60.16 78.95 -16.89
C ASN A 310 -59.40 80.27 -17.01
N GLN A 311 -58.20 80.26 -17.58
CA GLN A 311 -57.41 81.46 -17.80
C GLN A 311 -58.05 82.38 -18.87
N ARG A 312 -58.64 81.81 -19.93
CA ARG A 312 -59.41 82.57 -20.92
C ARG A 312 -60.67 83.20 -20.31
N LEU A 313 -61.37 82.49 -19.44
CA LEU A 313 -62.53 83.02 -18.71
C LEU A 313 -62.18 84.19 -17.78
N GLN A 314 -61.05 84.11 -17.06
CA GLN A 314 -60.59 85.24 -16.24
C GLN A 314 -60.22 86.46 -17.09
N ASN A 315 -59.55 86.25 -18.22
CA ASN A 315 -59.20 87.33 -19.14
C ASN A 315 -60.42 88.00 -19.79
N GLN A 316 -61.53 87.26 -20.00
CA GLN A 316 -62.80 87.86 -20.43
C GLN A 316 -63.45 88.69 -19.32
N ARG A 317 -63.48 88.18 -18.08
CA ARG A 317 -64.09 88.88 -16.94
C ARG A 317 -63.42 90.24 -16.67
N ASN A 318 -62.09 90.31 -16.80
CA ASN A 318 -61.34 91.56 -16.62
C ASN A 318 -61.51 92.58 -17.77
N LYS A 319 -62.21 92.25 -18.86
CA LYS A 319 -62.50 93.20 -19.95
C LYS A 319 -63.86 93.88 -19.80
N ASP A 320 -64.74 93.33 -18.97
CA ASP A 320 -66.10 93.81 -18.77
C ASP A 320 -66.23 94.70 -17.51
N ASP A 321 -65.18 94.77 -16.67
CA ASP A 321 -65.01 95.72 -15.56
C ASP A 321 -64.15 96.94 -15.99
#